data_AF-A0A923E2V1-F1
#
_entry.id   AF-A0A923E2V1-F1
#
_cell.length_a   1.000
_cell.length_b   1.000
_cell.length_c   1.000
_cell.angle_alpha   90.00
_cell.angle_beta   90.00
_cell.angle_gamma   90.00
#
_symmetry.space_group_name_H-M   'P 1'
#
loop_
_entity.id
_entity.type
_entity.pdbx_description
1 polymer ?
#
loop_
_entity_poly.entity_id
_entity_poly.type
_entity_poly.pdbx_seq_one_letter_code
_entity_poly.pdbx_strand_id
1 'polypeptide(L)'
;MDLEFDREAVGVNARKDWRDCEEFGRIGSFLSTIPTASVALSLPVGGNSGVSALRQAAADFVRDMRVVAFEFNDACAVLGAGQESVIGAFDVSEYQSTTGFAQIAKRLGGGQ
;
A
#
# COMPACT_ATOMS: atom_id res chain seq x y z
N MET A 1 29.92 -7.48 6.24
CA MET A 1 28.47 -7.26 6.42
C MET A 1 27.83 -8.25 5.48
N ASP A 2 27.27 -9.33 6.02
CA ASP A 2 26.58 -10.32 5.21
C ASP A 2 25.15 -9.85 5.01
N LEU A 3 24.73 -9.80 3.75
CA LEU A 3 23.36 -9.47 3.36
C LEU A 3 22.58 -10.78 3.32
N GLU A 4 21.95 -11.13 4.44
CA GLU A 4 21.11 -12.32 4.56
C GLU A 4 19.63 -11.93 4.56
N PHE A 5 18.80 -12.80 3.98
CA PHE A 5 17.36 -12.60 3.93
C PHE A 5 16.75 -12.79 5.32
N ASP A 6 16.11 -11.76 5.86
CA ASP A 6 15.35 -11.82 7.11
C ASP A 6 13.85 -11.88 6.83
N ARG A 7 13.32 -13.10 6.92
CA ARG A 7 11.91 -13.41 6.69
C ARG A 7 10.97 -12.64 7.63
N GLU A 8 11.33 -12.52 8.92
CA GLU A 8 10.47 -11.87 9.90
C GLU A 8 10.43 -10.36 9.69
N ALA A 9 11.59 -9.75 9.44
CA ALA A 9 11.67 -8.32 9.12
C ALA A 9 10.86 -7.97 7.86
N VAL A 10 10.97 -8.77 6.79
CA VAL A 10 10.17 -8.56 5.57
C VAL A 10 8.68 -8.76 5.86
N GLY A 11 8.31 -9.74 6.69
CA GLY A 11 6.92 -9.96 7.09
C GLY A 11 6.32 -8.81 7.91
N VAL A 12 7.11 -8.17 8.77
CA VAL A 12 6.70 -6.97 9.52
C VAL A 12 6.45 -5.80 8.56
N ASN A 13 7.33 -5.60 7.58
CA ASN A 13 7.17 -4.56 6.56
C ASN A 13 5.91 -4.81 5.71
N ALA A 14 5.63 -6.05 5.32
CA ALA A 14 4.47 -6.36 4.48
C ALA A 14 3.16 -6.02 5.21
N ARG A 15 3.10 -6.34 6.51
CA ARG A 15 1.98 -5.97 7.37
C ARG A 15 1.81 -4.47 7.54
N LYS A 16 2.92 -3.72 7.58
CA LYS A 16 2.88 -2.26 7.62
C LYS A 16 2.30 -1.71 6.32
N ASP A 17 2.79 -2.18 5.17
CA ASP A 17 2.31 -1.74 3.87
C ASP A 17 0.82 -2.06 3.69
N TRP A 18 0.34 -3.22 4.15
CA TRP A 18 -1.10 -3.51 4.15
C TRP A 18 -1.93 -2.58 5.05
N ARG A 19 -1.41 -2.23 6.22
CA ARG A 19 -2.09 -1.30 7.14
C ARG A 19 -2.15 0.11 6.54
N ASP A 20 -1.05 0.57 5.95
CA ASP A 20 -0.97 1.87 5.29
C ASP A 20 -1.91 1.90 4.08
N CYS A 21 -1.97 0.81 3.30
CA CYS A 21 -2.96 0.61 2.24
C CYS A 21 -4.38 0.83 2.77
N GLU A 22 -4.80 0.10 3.79
CA GLU A 22 -6.14 0.23 4.36
C GLU A 22 -6.46 1.67 4.81
N GLU A 23 -5.50 2.33 5.46
CA GLU A 23 -5.67 3.69 5.95
C GLU A 23 -5.83 4.71 4.81
N PHE A 24 -5.00 4.62 3.77
CA PHE A 24 -5.15 5.46 2.59
C PHE A 24 -6.49 5.22 1.85
N GLY A 25 -6.97 3.97 1.82
CA GLY A 25 -8.29 3.63 1.29
C GLY A 25 -9.42 4.31 2.08
N ARG A 26 -9.32 4.32 3.41
CA ARG A 26 -10.28 5.00 4.29
C ARG A 26 -10.25 6.52 4.10
N ILE A 27 -9.07 7.13 4.03
CA ILE A 27 -8.89 8.56 3.76
C ILE A 27 -9.51 8.93 2.40
N GLY A 28 -9.19 8.18 1.35
CA GLY A 28 -9.74 8.38 0.01
C GLY A 28 -11.27 8.30 -0.02
N SER A 29 -11.84 7.34 0.72
CA SER A 29 -13.29 7.23 0.89
C SER A 29 -13.87 8.43 1.64
N PHE A 30 -13.26 8.86 2.75
CA PHE A 30 -13.70 10.00 3.55
C PHE A 30 -13.69 11.31 2.76
N LEU A 31 -12.66 11.56 1.96
CA LEU A 31 -12.54 12.78 1.15
C LEU A 31 -13.78 12.99 0.26
N SER A 32 -14.39 11.92 -0.26
CA SER A 32 -15.61 12.02 -1.08
C SER A 32 -16.83 12.58 -0.34
N THR A 33 -16.79 12.63 0.99
CA THR A 33 -17.89 13.09 1.84
C THR A 33 -17.79 14.57 2.22
N ILE A 34 -16.66 15.24 1.94
CA ILE A 34 -16.41 16.61 2.35
C ILE A 34 -17.28 17.57 1.53
N PRO A 35 -18.16 18.38 2.15
CA PRO A 35 -19.02 19.30 1.42
C PRO A 35 -18.23 20.55 0.99
N THR A 36 -18.05 20.72 -0.31
CA THR A 36 -17.27 21.84 -0.89
C THR A 36 -18.15 23.02 -1.29
N ALA A 37 -19.44 22.79 -1.57
CA ALA A 37 -20.39 23.84 -1.93
C ALA A 37 -20.66 24.83 -0.78
N SER A 38 -20.51 24.40 0.47
CA SER A 38 -20.72 25.22 1.66
C SER A 38 -19.51 26.06 2.08
N VAL A 39 -18.36 25.95 1.39
CA VAL A 39 -17.13 26.68 1.73
C VAL A 39 -17.29 28.20 1.61
N ALA A 40 -18.23 28.65 0.80
CA ALA A 40 -18.52 30.06 0.58
C ALA A 40 -20.03 30.25 0.40
N LEU A 41 -20.55 31.36 0.91
CA LEU A 41 -21.95 31.75 0.74
C LEU A 41 -22.06 32.83 -0.35
N SER A 42 -23.14 32.78 -1.10
CA SER A 42 -23.43 33.81 -2.09
C SER A 42 -23.80 35.12 -1.39
N LEU A 43 -23.25 36.23 -1.88
CA LEU A 43 -23.63 37.55 -1.42
C LEU A 43 -25.07 37.86 -1.87
N PRO A 44 -25.87 38.55 -1.04
CA PRO A 44 -27.26 38.88 -1.37
C PRO A 44 -27.37 39.85 -2.55
N VAL A 45 -26.31 40.61 -2.84
CA VAL A 45 -26.25 41.59 -3.94
C VAL A 45 -24.84 41.58 -4.53
N GLY A 46 -24.72 41.80 -5.85
CA GLY A 46 -23.46 41.84 -6.57
C GLY A 46 -23.09 40.53 -7.27
N GLY A 47 -21.91 40.52 -7.90
CA GLY A 47 -21.41 39.34 -8.62
C GLY A 47 -20.90 38.25 -7.67
N ASN A 48 -21.23 36.99 -7.95
CA ASN A 48 -20.82 35.82 -7.17
C ASN A 48 -19.76 34.96 -7.89
N SER A 49 -19.00 35.54 -8.82
CA SER A 49 -17.97 34.82 -9.58
C SER A 49 -16.85 34.28 -8.68
N GLY A 50 -16.38 35.06 -7.72
CA GLY A 50 -15.38 34.62 -6.73
C GLY A 50 -15.87 33.50 -5.81
N VAL A 51 -17.14 33.57 -5.38
CA VAL A 51 -17.78 32.50 -4.59
C VAL A 51 -17.83 31.20 -5.38
N SER A 52 -18.19 31.29 -6.67
CA SER A 52 -18.25 30.13 -7.57
C SER A 52 -16.86 29.54 -7.80
N ALA A 53 -15.86 30.39 -8.05
CA ALA A 53 -14.48 29.98 -8.23
C ALA A 53 -13.91 29.28 -6.98
N LEU A 54 -14.21 29.79 -5.78
CA LEU A 54 -13.75 29.19 -4.53
C LEU A 54 -14.40 27.83 -4.27
N ARG A 55 -15.71 27.68 -4.50
CA ARG A 55 -16.40 26.39 -4.41
C ARG A 55 -15.82 25.37 -5.38
N GLN A 56 -15.54 25.80 -6.61
CA GLN A 56 -14.93 24.94 -7.63
C GLN A 56 -13.52 24.50 -7.23
N ALA A 57 -12.67 25.45 -6.80
CA ALA A 57 -11.32 25.14 -6.34
C ALA A 57 -11.33 24.17 -5.14
N ALA A 58 -12.28 24.31 -4.20
CA ALA A 58 -12.43 23.38 -3.09
C ALA A 58 -12.87 21.98 -3.57
N ALA A 59 -13.77 21.90 -4.55
CA ALA A 59 -14.17 20.64 -5.17
C ALA A 59 -13.02 19.94 -5.89
N ASP A 60 -12.23 20.70 -6.65
CA ASP A 60 -11.04 20.19 -7.34
C ASP A 60 -9.99 19.70 -6.34
N PHE A 61 -9.70 20.46 -5.28
CA PHE A 61 -8.77 20.05 -4.24
C PHE A 61 -9.15 18.72 -3.58
N VAL A 62 -10.41 18.57 -3.17
CA VAL A 62 -10.89 17.33 -2.53
C VAL A 62 -10.84 16.14 -3.49
N ARG A 63 -11.18 16.36 -4.77
CA ARG A 63 -11.07 15.33 -5.81
C ARG A 63 -9.61 14.90 -6.00
N ASP A 64 -8.71 15.85 -6.12
CA ASP A 64 -7.31 15.56 -6.42
C ASP A 64 -6.63 14.87 -5.22
N MET A 65 -6.92 15.31 -4.00
CA MET A 65 -6.47 14.62 -2.78
C MET A 65 -7.00 13.19 -2.69
N ARG A 66 -8.23 12.95 -3.16
CA ARG A 66 -8.82 11.60 -3.19
C ARG A 66 -8.06 10.69 -4.16
N VAL A 67 -7.71 11.21 -5.33
CA VAL A 67 -6.87 10.49 -6.30
C VAL A 67 -5.53 10.14 -5.66
N VAL A 68 -4.85 11.13 -5.07
CA VAL A 68 -3.56 10.92 -4.39
C VAL A 68 -3.65 9.85 -3.30
N ALA A 69 -4.69 9.89 -2.47
CA ALA A 69 -4.89 8.87 -1.43
C ALA A 69 -5.05 7.46 -2.04
N PHE A 70 -5.78 7.31 -3.14
CA PHE A 70 -5.92 5.99 -3.78
C PHE A 70 -4.64 5.53 -4.48
N GLU A 71 -3.84 6.43 -5.05
CA GLU A 71 -2.52 6.05 -5.59
C GLU A 71 -1.58 5.52 -4.50
N PHE A 72 -1.60 6.12 -3.29
CA PHE A 72 -0.87 5.58 -2.14
C PHE A 72 -1.42 4.25 -1.65
N ASN A 73 -2.75 4.10 -1.62
CA ASN A 73 -3.40 2.82 -1.31
C ASN A 73 -2.92 1.70 -2.25
N ASP A 74 -2.96 1.94 -3.56
CA ASP A 74 -2.52 0.98 -4.57
C ASP A 74 -1.02 0.70 -4.46
N ALA A 75 -0.18 1.72 -4.28
CA ALA A 75 1.26 1.55 -4.11
C ALA A 75 1.60 0.67 -2.88
N CYS A 76 0.96 0.93 -1.74
CA CYS A 76 1.11 0.13 -0.54
C CYS A 76 0.62 -1.31 -0.73
N ALA A 77 -0.49 -1.52 -1.46
CA ALA A 77 -0.97 -2.87 -1.80
C ALA A 77 0.04 -3.64 -2.65
N VAL A 78 0.64 -2.98 -3.65
CA VAL A 78 1.67 -3.57 -4.52
C VAL A 78 2.92 -3.93 -3.72
N LEU A 79 3.37 -3.06 -2.81
CA LEU A 79 4.54 -3.33 -1.96
C LEU A 79 4.29 -4.49 -0.99
N GLY A 80 3.15 -4.49 -0.30
CA GLY A 80 2.76 -5.57 0.62
C GLY A 80 2.70 -6.92 -0.08
N ALA A 81 2.01 -6.98 -1.23
CA ALA A 81 1.91 -8.21 -2.03
C ALA A 81 3.28 -8.66 -2.59
N GLY A 82 4.12 -7.72 -3.02
CA GLY A 82 5.47 -8.02 -3.51
C GLY A 82 6.35 -8.65 -2.42
N GLN A 83 6.31 -8.11 -1.21
CA GLN A 83 7.05 -8.65 -0.07
C GLN A 83 6.54 -10.04 0.35
N GLU A 84 5.22 -10.27 0.35
CA GLU A 84 4.65 -11.60 0.58
C GLU A 84 5.09 -12.61 -0.49
N SER A 85 5.13 -12.20 -1.76
CA SER A 85 5.64 -13.03 -2.84
C SER A 85 7.12 -13.37 -2.66
N VAL A 86 7.95 -12.42 -2.20
CA VAL A 86 9.37 -12.67 -1.92
C VAL A 86 9.53 -13.66 -0.77
N ILE A 87 8.78 -13.50 0.32
CA ILE A 87 8.77 -14.47 1.44
C ILE A 87 8.43 -15.86 0.93
N GLY A 88 7.36 -16.01 0.14
CA GLY A 88 6.96 -17.30 -0.42
C GLY A 88 8.04 -17.94 -1.31
N ALA A 89 8.73 -17.14 -2.13
CA ALA A 89 9.81 -17.63 -2.98
C ALA A 89 11.02 -18.13 -2.18
N PHE A 90 11.41 -17.41 -1.12
CA PHE A 90 12.49 -17.83 -0.23
C PHE A 90 12.12 -19.08 0.57
N ASP A 91 10.91 -19.16 1.12
CA ASP A 91 10.41 -20.35 1.84
C ASP A 91 10.47 -21.61 0.93
N VAL A 92 10.10 -21.48 -0.36
CA VAL A 92 10.19 -22.59 -1.33
C VAL A 92 11.65 -22.96 -1.63
N SER A 93 12.53 -21.98 -1.83
CA SER A 93 13.95 -22.20 -2.10
C SER A 93 14.66 -22.90 -0.94
N GLU A 94 14.37 -22.48 0.30
CA GLU A 94 14.91 -23.10 1.51
C GLU A 94 14.45 -24.54 1.66
N TYR A 95 13.16 -24.81 1.39
CA TYR A 95 12.61 -26.16 1.40
C TYR A 95 13.29 -27.07 0.36
N GLN A 96 13.45 -26.59 -0.88
CA GLN A 96 14.12 -27.32 -1.96
C GLN A 96 15.59 -27.61 -1.62
N SER A 97 16.29 -26.63 -1.04
CA SER A 97 17.69 -26.78 -0.62
C SER A 97 17.81 -27.82 0.50
N THR A 98 17.00 -27.71 1.55
CA THR A 98 17.01 -28.63 2.69
C THR A 98 16.68 -30.06 2.28
N THR A 99 15.65 -30.24 1.44
CA THR A 99 15.28 -31.57 0.92
C THR A 99 16.36 -32.15 0.02
N GLY A 100 16.99 -31.34 -0.85
CA GLY A 100 18.12 -31.76 -1.67
C GLY A 100 19.31 -32.22 -0.83
N PHE A 101 19.69 -31.45 0.20
CA PHE A 101 20.76 -31.82 1.13
C PHE A 101 20.43 -33.13 1.87
N ALA A 102 19.22 -33.28 2.39
CA ALA A 102 18.79 -34.50 3.06
C ALA A 102 18.86 -35.74 2.13
N GLN A 103 18.50 -35.59 0.86
CA GLN A 103 18.61 -36.67 -0.12
C GLN A 103 20.06 -37.04 -0.44
N ILE A 104 20.95 -36.06 -0.59
CA ILE A 104 22.39 -36.29 -0.80
C ILE A 104 23.00 -36.97 0.42
N ALA A 105 22.70 -36.48 1.63
CA ALA A 105 23.17 -37.08 2.88
C ALA A 105 22.72 -38.55 3.00
N LYS A 106 21.47 -38.86 2.63
CA LYS A 106 20.95 -40.24 2.61
C LYS A 106 21.70 -41.12 1.60
N ARG A 107 22.09 -40.60 0.44
CA ARG A 107 22.86 -41.33 -0.57
C ARG A 107 24.32 -41.56 -0.15
N LEU A 108 24.95 -40.58 0.50
CA LEU A 108 26.34 -40.67 0.94
C LEU A 108 26.49 -41.49 2.25
N GLY A 109 25.51 -41.42 3.14
CA GLY A 109 25.48 -42.19 4.39
C GLY A 109 24.96 -43.63 4.27
N GLY A 110 24.41 -44.01 3.11
CA GLY A 110 23.92 -45.35 2.82
C GLY A 110 24.97 -46.35 2.33
N GLY A 111 26.26 -45.98 2.34
CA GLY A 111 27.37 -46.88 2.04
C GLY A 111 27.86 -47.64 3.28
N GLN A 112 27.05 -48.58 3.77
CA GLN A 112 27.48 -49.70 4.62
C GLN A 112 26.79 -50.98 4.15
#